data_AF-A0A969CAI1-F1
#
_entry.id   AF-A0A969CAI1-F1
#
_cell.length_a   1.000
_cell.length_b   1.000
_cell.length_c   1.000
_cell.angle_alpha   90.00
_cell.angle_beta   90.00
_cell.angle_gamma   90.00
#
_symmetry.space_group_name_H-M   'P 1'
#
loop_
_entity.id
_entity.type
_entity.pdbx_description
1 polymer ?
#
loop_
_entity_poly.entity_id
_entity_poly.type
_entity_poly.pdbx_seq_one_letter_code
_entity_poly.pdbx_strand_id
1 'polypeptide(L)'
;MKTLPEVKQRELLSNHIHIRLTDSDYNRIKARTEQVNLSMSDFMRRAALKRAMPRPLATFDLKAYQVLCQINAQLRIAGNNLDRMKEACNSAVALGEPVVVNTELLERVQQLIQENQNAIKAIVANLAQSTVH
;
A
#
# COMPACT_ATOMS: atom_id res chain seq x y z
N MET A 1 33.24 -5.66 -16.31
CA MET A 1 31.78 -5.84 -16.17
C MET A 1 31.54 -7.01 -15.24
N LYS A 2 30.94 -6.81 -14.06
CA LYS A 2 30.58 -7.91 -13.16
C LYS A 2 29.32 -8.58 -13.72
N THR A 3 29.39 -9.86 -14.02
CA THR A 3 28.25 -10.69 -14.43
C THR A 3 27.30 -10.84 -13.24
N LEU A 4 26.02 -10.56 -13.48
CA LEU A 4 24.95 -10.82 -12.51
C LEU A 4 24.86 -12.33 -12.26
N PRO A 5 24.59 -12.77 -11.02
CA PRO A 5 24.48 -14.20 -10.72
C PRO A 5 23.28 -14.79 -11.47
N GLU A 6 23.49 -15.91 -12.17
CA GLU A 6 22.42 -16.70 -12.77
C GLU A 6 21.43 -17.14 -11.69
N VAL A 7 20.20 -16.65 -11.79
CA VAL A 7 19.08 -17.13 -10.98
C VAL A 7 18.76 -18.53 -11.47
N LYS A 8 19.22 -19.56 -10.73
CA LYS A 8 18.78 -20.94 -10.95
C LYS A 8 17.25 -20.98 -10.97
N GLN A 9 16.68 -21.32 -12.13
CA GLN A 9 15.24 -21.53 -12.25
C GLN A 9 14.84 -22.60 -11.23
N ARG A 10 13.96 -22.25 -10.30
CA ARG A 10 13.40 -23.23 -9.36
C ARG A 10 12.71 -24.30 -10.19
N GLU A 11 13.16 -25.55 -10.07
CA GLU A 11 12.48 -26.69 -10.68
C GLU A 11 11.00 -26.63 -10.30
N LEU A 12 10.15 -26.44 -11.31
CA LEU A 12 8.71 -26.48 -11.14
C LEU A 12 8.34 -27.90 -10.70
N LEU A 13 7.57 -28.00 -9.62
CA LEU A 13 7.10 -29.29 -9.10
C LEU A 13 6.32 -30.02 -10.20
N SER A 14 6.87 -31.11 -10.71
CA SER A 14 6.34 -31.86 -11.87
C SER A 14 5.37 -32.98 -11.50
N ASN A 15 5.37 -33.43 -10.23
CA ASN A 15 4.53 -34.53 -9.78
C ASN A 15 3.08 -34.07 -9.52
N HIS A 16 2.12 -34.69 -10.19
CA HIS A 16 0.69 -34.43 -10.06
C HIS A 16 -0.04 -35.63 -9.43
N ILE A 17 -0.93 -35.37 -8.47
CA ILE A 17 -1.74 -36.40 -7.80
C ILE A 17 -3.20 -36.07 -8.04
N HIS A 18 -3.94 -36.98 -8.67
CA HIS A 18 -5.39 -36.86 -8.83
C HIS A 18 -6.10 -37.33 -7.56
N ILE A 19 -7.02 -36.50 -7.06
CA ILE A 19 -7.85 -36.79 -5.88
C ILE A 19 -9.31 -36.75 -6.30
N ARG A 20 -10.08 -37.80 -5.97
CA ARG A 20 -11.54 -37.82 -6.16
C ARG A 20 -12.22 -37.37 -4.87
N LEU A 21 -13.19 -36.48 -4.99
CA LEU A 21 -13.94 -35.91 -3.88
C LEU A 21 -15.43 -36.05 -4.17
N THR A 22 -16.23 -36.12 -3.11
CA THR A 22 -17.67 -35.88 -3.23
C THR A 22 -17.93 -34.40 -3.47
N ASP A 23 -19.08 -34.04 -4.04
CA ASP A 23 -19.43 -32.63 -4.24
C ASP A 23 -19.47 -31.86 -2.90
N SER A 24 -19.93 -32.52 -1.84
CA SER A 24 -19.98 -31.94 -0.49
C SER A 24 -18.58 -31.60 0.04
N ASP A 25 -17.62 -32.50 -0.14
CA ASP A 25 -16.24 -32.28 0.28
C ASP A 25 -15.56 -31.21 -0.57
N TYR A 26 -15.77 -31.26 -1.90
CA TYR A 26 -15.22 -30.26 -2.81
C TYR A 26 -15.69 -28.85 -2.43
N ASN A 27 -16.99 -28.66 -2.21
CA ASN A 27 -17.56 -27.36 -1.84
C ASN A 27 -17.04 -26.87 -0.48
N ARG A 28 -16.92 -27.78 0.50
CA ARG A 28 -16.38 -27.44 1.82
C ARG A 28 -14.91 -27.02 1.74
N ILE A 29 -14.13 -27.68 0.89
CA ILE A 29 -12.72 -27.33 0.69
C ILE A 29 -12.60 -26.01 -0.07
N LYS A 30 -13.39 -25.82 -1.12
CA LYS A 30 -13.42 -24.58 -1.91
C LYS A 30 -13.70 -23.36 -1.03
N ALA A 31 -14.75 -23.41 -0.20
CA ALA A 31 -15.06 -22.33 0.73
C ALA A 31 -13.89 -22.00 1.68
N ARG A 32 -13.20 -23.03 2.21
CA ARG A 32 -12.02 -22.82 3.06
C ARG A 32 -10.83 -22.25 2.29
N THR A 33 -10.63 -22.64 1.03
CA THR A 33 -9.55 -22.11 0.19
C THR A 33 -9.73 -20.62 -0.09
N GLU A 34 -10.97 -20.19 -0.31
CA GLU A 34 -11.34 -18.79 -0.53
C GLU A 34 -11.11 -17.95 0.73
N GLN A 35 -11.47 -18.46 1.91
CA GLN A 35 -11.24 -17.77 3.19
C GLN A 35 -9.78 -17.45 3.47
N VAL A 36 -8.86 -18.31 3.04
CA VAL A 36 -7.40 -18.13 3.26
C VAL A 36 -6.67 -17.60 2.03
N ASN A 37 -7.41 -17.26 0.96
CA ASN A 37 -6.89 -16.77 -0.31
C ASN A 37 -5.74 -17.61 -0.89
N LEU A 38 -5.91 -18.94 -0.92
CA LEU A 38 -4.95 -19.87 -1.52
C LEU A 38 -5.56 -20.59 -2.72
N SER A 39 -4.71 -21.01 -3.66
CA SER A 39 -5.14 -21.94 -4.70
C SER A 39 -5.50 -23.29 -4.09
N MET A 40 -6.40 -24.02 -4.74
CA MET A 40 -6.80 -25.37 -4.32
C MET A 40 -5.58 -26.29 -4.14
N SER A 41 -4.61 -26.22 -5.05
CA SER A 41 -3.40 -27.05 -4.99
C SER A 41 -2.49 -26.69 -3.81
N ASP A 42 -2.31 -25.42 -3.50
CA ASP A 42 -1.46 -25.01 -2.36
C ASP A 42 -2.16 -25.28 -1.01
N PHE A 43 -3.47 -25.09 -0.95
CA PHE A 43 -4.30 -25.46 0.20
C PHE A 43 -4.16 -26.95 0.52
N MET A 44 -4.38 -27.82 -0.47
CA MET A 44 -4.28 -29.27 -0.32
C MET A 44 -2.87 -29.70 0.07
N ARG A 45 -1.84 -29.11 -0.56
CA ARG A 45 -0.44 -29.40 -0.24
C ARG A 45 -0.11 -29.05 1.21
N ARG A 46 -0.55 -27.89 1.69
CA ARG A 46 -0.32 -27.47 3.08
C ARG A 46 -1.04 -28.38 4.07
N ALA A 47 -2.30 -28.73 3.78
CA ALA A 47 -3.07 -29.65 4.61
C ALA A 47 -2.42 -31.04 4.69
N ALA A 48 -2.02 -31.62 3.55
CA ALA A 48 -1.36 -32.92 3.49
C ALA A 48 -0.01 -32.94 4.22
N LEU A 49 0.77 -31.86 4.09
CA LEU A 49 2.08 -31.72 4.74
C LEU A 49 1.99 -31.20 6.18
N LYS A 50 0.78 -31.06 6.75
CA LYS A 50 0.52 -30.51 8.08
C LYS A 50 1.22 -29.15 8.32
N ARG A 51 1.35 -28.34 7.27
CA ARG A 51 1.92 -26.98 7.35
C ARG A 51 0.90 -26.03 7.95
N ALA A 52 1.37 -25.01 8.66
CA ALA A 52 0.50 -23.97 9.20
C ALA A 52 -0.33 -23.31 8.08
N MET A 53 -1.64 -23.19 8.32
CA MET A 53 -2.55 -22.49 7.43
C MET A 53 -2.47 -20.99 7.70
N PRO A 54 -2.48 -20.15 6.64
CA PRO A 54 -2.64 -18.72 6.82
C PRO A 54 -3.91 -18.43 7.62
N ARG A 55 -3.87 -17.39 8.45
CA ARG A 55 -5.09 -16.90 9.09
C ARG A 55 -6.03 -16.41 7.99
N PRO A 56 -7.34 -16.72 8.07
CA PRO A 56 -8.32 -16.12 7.16
C PRO A 56 -8.12 -14.62 7.19
N LEU A 57 -7.83 -14.04 6.03
CA LEU A 57 -7.79 -12.59 5.94
C LEU A 57 -9.25 -12.16 6.15
N ALA A 58 -9.50 -11.24 7.10
CA ALA A 58 -10.73 -10.47 7.04
C ALA A 58 -10.86 -9.95 5.60
N THR A 59 -12.07 -9.89 5.04
CA THR A 59 -12.35 -9.37 3.69
C THR A 59 -11.74 -7.97 3.56
N PHE A 60 -10.45 -7.96 3.25
CA PHE A 60 -9.63 -6.78 3.15
C PHE A 60 -9.71 -6.47 1.69
N ASP A 61 -10.42 -5.39 1.38
CA ASP A 61 -10.57 -4.97 0.00
C ASP A 61 -9.17 -4.81 -0.59
N LEU A 62 -8.83 -5.67 -1.56
CA LEU A 62 -7.54 -5.62 -2.25
C LEU A 62 -7.30 -4.22 -2.81
N LYS A 63 -8.38 -3.51 -3.17
CA LYS A 63 -8.36 -2.12 -3.59
C LYS A 63 -7.95 -1.19 -2.43
N ALA A 64 -8.48 -1.40 -1.23
CA ALA A 64 -8.04 -0.65 -0.04
C ALA A 64 -6.55 -0.89 0.27
N TYR A 65 -6.05 -2.12 0.10
CA TYR A 65 -4.61 -2.40 0.25
C TYR A 65 -3.75 -1.63 -0.76
N GLN A 66 -4.15 -1.64 -2.03
CA GLN A 66 -3.46 -0.92 -3.09
C GLN A 66 -3.43 0.58 -2.82
N VAL A 67 -4.56 1.15 -2.38
CA VAL A 67 -4.64 2.56 -1.98
C VAL A 67 -3.70 2.86 -0.81
N LEU A 68 -3.67 2.01 0.22
CA LEU A 68 -2.76 2.18 1.36
C LEU A 68 -1.28 2.10 0.94
N CYS A 69 -0.93 1.20 0.02
CA CYS A 69 0.42 1.14 -0.53
C CYS A 69 0.81 2.42 -1.29
N GLN A 70 -0.13 2.99 -2.06
CA GLN A 70 0.08 4.25 -2.77
C GLN A 70 0.27 5.41 -1.78
N ILE A 71 -0.58 5.51 -0.75
CA ILE A 71 -0.45 6.51 0.33
C ILE A 71 0.92 6.38 1.01
N ASN A 72 1.32 5.16 1.37
CA ASN A 72 2.62 4.91 2.02
C ASN A 72 3.80 5.36 1.13
N ALA A 73 3.73 5.10 -0.18
CA ALA A 73 4.75 5.55 -1.12
C ALA A 73 4.84 7.08 -1.20
N GLN A 74 3.69 7.78 -1.25
CA GLN A 74 3.63 9.24 -1.25
C GLN A 74 4.16 9.85 0.04
N LEU A 75 3.80 9.29 1.20
CA LEU A 75 4.30 9.73 2.51
C LEU A 75 5.83 9.58 2.61
N ARG A 76 6.38 8.49 2.08
CA ARG A 76 7.84 8.29 2.03
C ARG A 76 8.54 9.36 1.18
N ILE A 77 7.97 9.70 0.02
CA ILE A 77 8.50 10.76 -0.85
C ILE A 77 8.44 12.11 -0.12
N ALA A 78 7.31 12.43 0.53
CA ALA A 78 7.16 13.64 1.31
C ALA A 78 8.18 13.73 2.46
N GLY A 79 8.38 12.64 3.20
CA GLY A 79 9.39 12.56 4.26
C GLY A 79 10.81 12.83 3.75
N ASN A 80 11.21 12.19 2.64
CA ASN A 80 12.52 12.42 2.03
C ASN A 80 12.71 13.88 1.57
N ASN A 81 11.66 14.52 1.06
CA ASN A 81 11.73 15.93 0.67
C ASN A 81 11.91 16.85 1.89
N LEU A 82 11.19 16.57 2.99
CA LEU A 82 11.34 17.30 4.25
C LEU A 82 12.76 17.15 4.82
N ASP A 83 13.34 15.95 4.77
CA ASP A 83 14.71 15.72 5.22
C ASP A 83 15.72 16.54 4.40
N ARG A 84 15.57 16.57 3.07
CA ARG A 84 16.42 17.42 2.21
C ARG A 84 16.25 18.91 2.48
N MET A 85 15.02 19.37 2.74
CA MET A 85 14.77 20.77 3.10
C MET A 85 15.46 21.12 4.42
N LYS A 86 15.35 20.25 5.42
CA LYS A 86 16.05 20.39 6.71
C LYS A 86 17.56 20.47 6.49
N GLU A 87 18.14 19.57 5.70
CA GLU A 87 19.58 19.58 5.37
C GLU A 87 20.00 20.88 4.69
N ALA A 88 19.22 21.37 3.72
CA ALA A 88 19.48 22.62 3.02
C ALA A 88 19.40 23.83 3.97
N CYS A 89 18.39 23.90 4.84
CA CYS A 89 18.28 24.94 5.86
C CYS A 89 19.45 24.91 6.84
N ASN A 90 19.81 23.72 7.35
CA ASN A 90 20.94 23.57 8.26
C ASN A 90 22.26 23.96 7.59
N SER A 91 22.44 23.61 6.31
CA SER A 91 23.63 23.99 5.53
C SER A 91 23.70 25.50 5.32
N ALA A 92 22.58 26.14 4.96
CA ALA A 92 22.52 27.60 4.79
C ALA A 92 22.85 28.35 6.09
N VAL A 93 22.32 27.89 7.23
CA VAL A 93 22.63 28.44 8.55
C VAL A 93 24.11 28.23 8.91
N ALA A 94 24.67 27.04 8.64
CA ALA A 94 26.06 26.72 8.94
C ALA A 94 27.07 27.50 8.07
N LEU A 95 26.70 27.85 6.84
CA LEU A 95 27.53 28.62 5.90
C LEU A 95 27.47 30.13 6.13
N GLY A 96 26.63 30.61 7.07
CA GLY A 96 26.48 32.04 7.37
C GLY A 96 25.83 32.84 6.25
N GLU A 97 25.25 32.17 5.25
CA GLU A 97 24.48 32.83 4.20
C GLU A 97 23.14 33.32 4.79
N PRO A 98 22.74 34.58 4.57
CA PRO A 98 21.43 35.03 5.00
C PRO A 98 20.40 34.14 4.30
N VAL A 99 19.59 33.42 5.08
CA VAL A 99 18.44 32.69 4.54
C VAL A 99 17.51 33.73 3.92
N VAL A 100 17.64 33.96 2.61
CA VAL A 100 16.76 34.84 1.85
C VAL A 100 15.43 34.10 1.72
N VAL A 101 14.58 34.24 2.74
CA VAL A 101 13.19 33.82 2.66
C VAL A 101 12.57 34.63 1.54
N ASN A 102 12.25 33.97 0.44
CA ASN A 102 11.48 34.59 -0.63
C ASN A 102 10.06 34.81 -0.09
N THR A 103 9.84 36.00 0.48
CA THR A 103 8.60 36.39 1.13
C THR A 103 7.41 36.31 0.18
N GLU A 104 7.62 36.59 -1.10
CA GLU A 104 6.59 36.46 -2.14
C GLU A 104 6.16 34.99 -2.34
N LEU A 105 7.12 34.06 -2.33
CA LEU A 105 6.79 32.63 -2.39
C LEU A 105 6.06 32.16 -1.13
N LEU A 106 6.47 32.67 0.05
CA LEU A 106 5.82 32.33 1.32
C LEU A 106 4.37 32.85 1.36
N GLU A 107 4.13 34.08 0.90
CA GLU A 107 2.82 34.69 0.79
C GLU A 107 1.92 33.91 -0.18
N ARG A 108 2.45 33.49 -1.34
CA ARG A 108 1.71 32.63 -2.29
C ARG A 108 1.35 31.27 -1.68
N VAL A 109 2.25 30.65 -0.92
CA VAL A 109 1.98 29.38 -0.24
C VAL A 109 0.90 29.57 0.84
N GLN A 110 0.96 30.65 1.62
CA GLN A 110 -0.08 30.98 2.60
C GLN A 110 -1.43 31.20 1.93
N GLN A 111 -1.47 31.89 0.80
CA GLN A 111 -2.69 32.14 0.04
C GLN A 111 -3.30 30.83 -0.49
N LEU A 112 -2.49 29.94 -1.06
CA LEU A 112 -2.94 28.61 -1.50
C LEU A 112 -3.49 27.75 -0.36
N ILE A 113 -2.86 27.80 0.83
CA ILE A 113 -3.37 27.11 2.02
C ILE A 113 -4.75 27.66 2.41
N GLN A 114 -4.91 28.98 2.39
CA GLN A 114 -6.19 29.63 2.74
C GLN A 114 -7.30 29.27 1.74
N GLU A 115 -6.98 29.30 0.45
CA GLU A 115 -7.92 28.91 -0.63
C GLU A 115 -8.35 27.45 -0.49
N ASN A 116 -7.40 26.54 -0.22
CA ASN A 116 -7.71 25.12 0.00
C ASN A 116 -8.58 24.91 1.25
N GLN A 117 -8.31 25.61 2.34
CA GLN A 117 -9.15 25.54 3.54
C GLN A 117 -10.58 26.00 3.26
N ASN A 118 -10.74 27.09 2.50
CA ASN A 118 -12.06 27.60 2.12
C ASN A 118 -12.81 26.62 1.22
N ALA A 119 -12.12 26.02 0.23
CA ALA A 119 -12.69 25.00 -0.65
C ALA A 119 -13.14 23.77 0.14
N ILE A 120 -12.32 23.27 1.07
CA ILE A 120 -12.66 22.13 1.93
C ILE A 120 -13.91 22.46 2.78
N LYS A 121 -13.96 23.65 3.40
CA LYS A 121 -15.14 24.08 4.18
C LYS A 121 -16.41 24.11 3.33
N ALA A 122 -16.32 24.63 2.11
CA ALA A 122 -17.45 24.66 1.18
C ALA A 122 -17.92 23.25 0.80
N ILE A 123 -16.99 22.34 0.50
CA ILE A 123 -17.30 20.93 0.21
C ILE A 123 -17.99 20.27 1.41
N VAL A 124 -17.46 20.45 2.62
CA VAL A 124 -18.05 19.89 3.85
C VAL A 124 -19.46 20.44 4.09
N ALA A 125 -19.67 21.76 3.91
CA ALA A 125 -20.98 22.38 4.07
C ALA A 125 -22.01 21.83 3.07
N ASN A 126 -21.61 21.68 1.80
CA ASN A 126 -22.48 21.12 0.75
C ASN A 126 -22.83 19.64 1.01
N LEU A 127 -21.88 18.86 1.53
CA LEU A 127 -22.12 17.47 1.92
C LEU A 127 -23.07 17.36 3.11
N ALA A 128 -22.94 18.27 4.10
CA ALA A 128 -23.84 18.32 5.25
C ALA A 128 -25.28 18.70 4.86
N GLN A 129 -25.46 19.55 3.84
CA GLN A 129 -26.79 19.90 3.32
C GLN A 129 -27.41 18.76 2.49
N SER A 130 -26.61 18.01 1.75
CA SER A 130 -27.05 16.88 0.92
C SER A 130 -27.48 15.64 1.73
N THR A 131 -27.10 15.56 3.01
CA THR A 131 -27.40 14.41 3.90
C THR A 131 -28.65 14.61 4.78
N VAL A 132 -29.38 15.72 4.61
CA VAL A 132 -30.61 16.07 5.38
C VAL A 132 -31.91 15.80 4.56
N HIS A 133 -31.82 15.06 3.46
CA HIS A 133 -32.97 14.55 2.70
C HIS A 133 -33.00 13.03 2.64
#